data_AF-A0A6L8W6U4-F1
#
_entry.id   AF-A0A6L8W6U4-F1
#
_cell.length_a   1.000
_cell.length_b   1.000
_cell.length_c   1.000
_cell.angle_alpha   90.00
_cell.angle_beta   90.00
_cell.angle_gamma   90.00
#
_symmetry.space_group_name_H-M   'P 1'
#
loop_
_entity.id
_entity.type
_entity.pdbx_description
1 polymer ?
#
loop_
_entity_poly.entity_id
_entity_poly.type
_entity_poly.pdbx_seq_one_letter_code
_entity_poly.pdbx_strand_id
1 'polypeptide(L)'
;MTDKFSIYHIPVCPFSQRLEILLTLKGEREKARFEVVDITRPRDPALLKKTRGTTALPVLETPDGDILKESLVLLRYLDEIVPGGQVRATDPHRHAIENMMIAKEGPFTMAGYLFVMNRDPAARDGHLDKILSLYRDLNDFLEEHNPDGTWLFEDFGLAECVFTPMFMRFWFLEYYEGFDLPNSPEYARVRKWREACLAHPAAQQVTREEIVKLYYDYALGAGNGALVEGRQVSSFAFTPDWQSRPWPPKDKYGKSATDAELGLV
;
A
#
# COMPACT_ATOMS: atom_id res chain seq x y z
N MET A 1 -16.92 24.74 10.66
CA MET A 1 -16.58 23.32 10.76
C MET A 1 -16.49 22.79 9.34
N THR A 2 -15.49 21.98 8.99
CA THR A 2 -15.33 21.52 7.61
C THR A 2 -16.19 20.30 7.35
N ASP A 3 -17.03 20.30 6.31
CA ASP A 3 -17.86 19.15 5.90
C ASP A 3 -17.06 17.98 5.29
N LYS A 4 -15.74 17.91 5.55
CA LYS A 4 -14.80 16.95 4.96
C LYS A 4 -14.09 16.14 6.02
N PHE A 5 -13.89 14.86 5.74
CA PHE A 5 -13.00 13.99 6.51
C PHE A 5 -11.56 14.49 6.41
N SER A 6 -10.77 14.30 7.46
CA SER A 6 -9.31 14.50 7.43
C SER A 6 -8.64 13.14 7.63
N ILE A 7 -7.90 12.67 6.64
CA ILE A 7 -7.20 11.38 6.66
C ILE A 7 -5.72 11.68 6.83
N TYR A 8 -5.19 11.43 8.02
CA TYR A 8 -3.77 11.54 8.31
C TYR A 8 -3.06 10.27 7.87
N HIS A 9 -2.00 10.36 7.07
CA HIS A 9 -1.29 9.20 6.55
C HIS A 9 0.19 9.45 6.30
N ILE A 10 1.00 8.39 6.15
CA ILE A 10 2.42 8.52 5.79
C ILE A 10 2.57 8.78 4.28
N PRO A 11 3.69 9.34 3.80
CA PRO A 11 3.94 9.45 2.36
C PRO A 11 3.81 8.08 1.70
N VAL A 12 3.20 8.04 0.51
CA VAL A 12 2.92 6.79 -0.22
C VAL A 12 2.37 5.66 0.67
N CYS A 13 1.48 5.94 1.63
CA CYS A 13 0.90 4.91 2.47
C CYS A 13 -0.06 4.01 1.67
N PRO A 14 0.14 2.68 1.58
CA PRO A 14 -0.79 1.83 0.85
C PRO A 14 -2.15 1.74 1.53
N PHE A 15 -2.19 1.88 2.86
CA PHE A 15 -3.39 1.75 3.65
C PHE A 15 -4.34 2.95 3.49
N SER A 16 -3.81 4.18 3.35
CA SER A 16 -4.64 5.35 3.02
C SER A 16 -5.06 5.34 1.55
N GLN A 17 -4.21 4.82 0.67
CA GLN A 17 -4.52 4.72 -0.76
C GLN A 17 -5.76 3.85 -1.01
N ARG A 18 -6.06 2.85 -0.17
CA ARG A 18 -7.34 2.10 -0.20
C ARG A 18 -8.55 3.03 -0.15
N LEU A 19 -8.51 3.98 0.80
CA LEU A 19 -9.58 4.95 1.02
C LEU A 19 -9.67 5.92 -0.15
N GLU A 20 -8.52 6.30 -0.70
CA GLU A 20 -8.46 7.22 -1.84
C GLU A 20 -9.03 6.60 -3.12
N ILE A 21 -8.72 5.33 -3.38
CA ILE A 21 -9.30 4.55 -4.48
C ILE A 21 -10.82 4.47 -4.29
N LEU A 22 -11.29 4.07 -3.10
CA LEU A 22 -12.72 3.98 -2.79
C LEU A 22 -13.46 5.30 -3.06
N LEU A 23 -12.96 6.41 -2.51
CA LEU A 23 -13.59 7.71 -2.71
C LEU A 23 -13.57 8.14 -4.18
N THR A 24 -12.51 7.78 -4.92
CA THR A 24 -12.43 8.06 -6.36
C THR A 24 -13.44 7.24 -7.16
N LEU A 25 -13.62 5.95 -6.85
CA LEU A 25 -14.64 5.09 -7.47
C LEU A 25 -16.06 5.65 -7.26
N LYS A 26 -16.31 6.24 -6.09
CA LYS A 26 -17.60 6.84 -5.74
C LYS A 26 -17.80 8.24 -6.32
N GLY A 27 -16.78 8.81 -6.98
CA GLY A 27 -16.81 10.18 -7.51
C GLY A 27 -16.79 11.27 -6.43
N GLU A 28 -16.24 10.94 -5.25
CA GLU A 28 -16.40 11.70 -4.00
C GLU A 28 -15.03 11.95 -3.32
N ARG A 29 -13.95 11.96 -4.12
CA ARG A 29 -12.56 12.15 -3.65
C ARG A 29 -12.39 13.42 -2.82
N GLU A 30 -13.13 14.46 -3.15
CA GLU A 30 -13.11 15.76 -2.49
C GLU A 30 -13.75 15.79 -1.11
N LYS A 31 -14.47 14.73 -0.69
CA LYS A 31 -15.02 14.58 0.67
C LYS A 31 -13.97 14.30 1.73
N ALA A 32 -12.75 13.93 1.33
CA ALA A 32 -11.64 13.76 2.25
C ALA A 32 -10.43 14.62 1.88
N ARG A 33 -9.84 15.27 2.88
CA ARG A 33 -8.47 15.80 2.80
C ARG A 33 -7.52 14.69 3.22
N PHE A 34 -6.44 14.52 2.46
CA PHE A 34 -5.38 13.57 2.76
C PHE A 34 -4.19 14.38 3.26
N GLU A 35 -3.90 14.26 4.55
CA GLU A 35 -2.89 15.03 5.27
C GLU A 35 -1.66 14.16 5.51
N VAL A 36 -0.59 14.47 4.79
CA VAL A 36 0.67 13.72 4.89
C VAL A 36 1.37 14.06 6.20
N VAL A 37 1.60 13.04 7.01
CA VAL A 37 2.33 13.11 8.28
C VAL A 37 3.78 12.76 8.02
N ASP A 38 4.66 13.66 8.40
CA ASP A 38 6.10 13.42 8.42
C ASP A 38 6.46 12.39 9.50
N ILE A 39 6.97 11.23 9.07
CA ILE A 39 7.39 10.13 9.94
C ILE A 39 8.88 10.11 10.23
N THR A 40 9.65 11.07 9.71
CA THR A 40 11.10 11.17 9.98
C THR A 40 11.39 11.95 11.26
N ARG A 41 10.35 12.37 11.99
CA ARG A 41 10.44 13.13 13.24
C ARG A 41 9.41 12.61 14.26
N PRO A 42 9.54 12.97 15.55
CA PRO A 42 8.55 12.63 16.55
C PRO A 42 7.15 13.07 16.12
N ARG A 43 6.16 12.22 16.40
CA ARG A 43 4.77 12.48 16.02
C ARG A 43 4.26 13.78 16.64
N ASP A 44 3.52 14.56 15.87
CA ASP A 44 2.83 15.77 16.35
C ASP A 44 2.05 15.45 17.65
N PRO A 45 2.33 16.16 18.77
CA PRO A 45 1.61 15.99 20.03
C PRO A 45 0.09 16.16 19.92
N ALA A 46 -0.40 17.03 19.04
CA ALA A 46 -1.83 17.22 18.81
C ALA A 46 -2.45 15.96 18.18
N LEU A 47 -1.77 15.38 17.18
CA LEU A 47 -2.20 14.14 16.56
C LEU A 47 -2.10 12.95 17.54
N LEU A 48 -1.03 12.86 18.35
CA LEU A 48 -0.91 11.85 19.40
C LEU A 48 -2.04 11.93 20.42
N LYS A 49 -2.44 13.14 20.80
CA LYS A 49 -3.58 13.35 21.72
C LYS A 49 -4.88 12.85 21.07
N LYS A 50 -5.14 13.18 19.81
CA LYS A 50 -6.30 12.68 19.05
C LYS A 50 -6.32 11.15 18.97
N THR A 51 -5.16 10.54 18.71
CA THR A 51 -5.04 9.08 18.58
C THR A 51 -4.86 8.36 19.91
N ARG A 52 -4.92 9.04 21.06
CA ARG A 52 -4.70 8.45 22.39
C ARG A 52 -3.37 7.67 22.46
N GLY A 53 -2.33 8.20 21.83
CA GLY A 53 -0.97 7.64 21.84
C GLY A 53 -0.64 6.66 20.72
N THR A 54 -1.61 6.24 19.90
CA THR A 54 -1.32 5.35 18.75
C THR A 54 -0.58 6.11 17.65
N THR A 55 0.50 5.52 17.13
CA THR A 55 1.31 6.09 16.03
C THR A 55 1.00 5.49 14.66
N ALA A 56 0.28 4.36 14.62
CA ALA A 56 -0.18 3.73 13.39
C ALA A 56 -1.08 4.66 12.57
N LEU A 57 -0.92 4.60 11.25
CA LEU A 57 -1.64 5.39 10.25
C LEU A 57 -2.14 4.45 9.14
N PRO A 58 -3.21 4.81 8.41
CA PRO A 58 -3.95 6.06 8.48
C PRO A 58 -4.89 6.18 9.67
N VAL A 59 -5.25 7.43 9.96
CA VAL A 59 -6.29 7.80 10.93
C VAL A 59 -7.25 8.75 10.23
N LEU A 60 -8.55 8.57 10.45
CA LEU A 60 -9.60 9.43 9.92
C LEU A 60 -10.20 10.25 11.06
N GLU A 61 -10.29 11.56 10.86
CA GLU A 61 -11.05 12.49 11.68
C GLU A 61 -12.33 12.90 10.95
N THR A 62 -13.48 12.70 11.59
CA THR A 62 -14.79 13.08 11.05
C THR A 62 -14.98 14.60 11.10
N PRO A 63 -15.95 15.16 10.36
CA PRO A 63 -16.33 16.57 10.49
C PRO A 63 -16.64 17.02 11.93
N ASP A 64 -17.16 16.10 12.76
CA ASP A 64 -17.50 16.32 14.16
C ASP A 64 -16.31 16.13 15.12
N GLY A 65 -15.14 15.74 14.61
CA GLY A 65 -13.91 15.58 15.38
C GLY A 65 -13.67 14.18 15.98
N ASP A 66 -14.51 13.19 15.64
CA ASP A 66 -14.32 11.81 16.06
C ASP A 66 -13.16 11.15 15.31
N ILE A 67 -12.45 10.25 16.00
CA ILE A 67 -11.25 9.59 15.47
C ILE A 67 -11.53 8.11 15.22
N LEU A 68 -11.38 7.69 13.97
CA LEU A 68 -11.44 6.31 13.52
C LEU A 68 -10.05 5.85 13.03
N LYS A 69 -9.77 4.55 13.17
CA LYS A 69 -8.49 3.93 12.83
C LYS A 69 -8.72 2.58 12.14
N GLU A 70 -7.63 1.96 11.70
CA GLU A 70 -7.57 0.69 10.97
C GLU A 70 -8.12 0.80 9.55
N SER A 71 -7.26 0.67 8.54
CA SER A 71 -7.63 0.97 7.15
C SER A 71 -8.84 0.19 6.63
N LEU A 72 -9.02 -1.08 7.01
CA LEU A 72 -10.18 -1.87 6.60
C LEU A 72 -11.48 -1.42 7.31
N VAL A 73 -11.38 -0.93 8.55
CA VAL A 73 -12.52 -0.33 9.27
C VAL A 73 -12.89 1.00 8.64
N LEU A 74 -11.89 1.83 8.32
CA LEU A 74 -12.08 3.10 7.61
C LEU A 74 -12.69 2.92 6.23
N LEU A 75 -12.22 1.90 5.49
CA LEU A 75 -12.71 1.57 4.16
C LEU A 75 -14.19 1.19 4.21
N ARG A 76 -14.59 0.31 5.14
CA ARG A 76 -16.00 -0.05 5.35
C ARG A 76 -16.84 1.15 5.75
N TYR A 77 -16.37 1.94 6.72
CA TYR A 77 -17.10 3.12 7.18
C TYR A 77 -17.37 4.09 6.03
N LEU A 78 -16.34 4.44 5.24
CA LEU A 78 -16.50 5.32 4.09
C LEU A 78 -17.40 4.70 3.01
N ASP A 79 -17.35 3.39 2.80
CA ASP A 79 -18.23 2.74 1.82
C ASP A 79 -19.72 2.80 2.24
N GLU A 80 -20.00 2.76 3.53
CA GLU A 80 -21.36 2.84 4.07
C GLU A 80 -21.93 4.28 4.06
N ILE A 81 -21.11 5.28 4.38
CA ILE A 81 -21.59 6.64 4.65
C ILE A 81 -21.39 7.63 3.49
N VAL A 82 -20.44 7.37 2.59
CA VAL A 82 -20.23 8.24 1.42
C VAL A 82 -21.26 7.90 0.34
N PRO A 83 -21.92 8.89 -0.29
CA PRO A 83 -22.84 8.67 -1.42
C PRO A 83 -22.17 7.99 -2.62
N GLY A 84 -22.98 7.58 -3.61
CA GLY A 84 -22.48 6.91 -4.83
C GLY A 84 -22.68 5.38 -4.83
N GLY A 85 -23.46 4.84 -3.90
CA GLY A 85 -23.68 3.40 -3.76
C GLY A 85 -22.56 2.70 -3.01
N GLN A 86 -22.68 1.38 -2.84
CA GLN A 86 -21.67 0.56 -2.20
C GLN A 86 -20.71 0.01 -3.26
N VAL A 87 -19.41 0.10 -2.96
CA VAL A 87 -18.35 -0.57 -3.75
C VAL A 87 -18.22 -2.03 -3.33
N ARG A 88 -18.51 -2.35 -2.07
CA ARG A 88 -18.63 -3.76 -1.65
C ARG A 88 -19.76 -4.47 -2.40
N ALA A 89 -19.66 -5.79 -2.51
CA ALA A 89 -20.77 -6.60 -3.00
C ALA A 89 -22.03 -6.40 -2.12
N THR A 90 -23.19 -6.19 -2.76
CA THR A 90 -24.46 -5.97 -2.05
C THR A 90 -25.11 -7.27 -1.59
N ASP A 91 -24.91 -8.36 -2.35
CA ASP A 91 -25.33 -9.70 -1.95
C ASP A 91 -24.49 -10.20 -0.75
N PRO A 92 -25.12 -10.64 0.36
CA PRO A 92 -24.39 -11.06 1.56
C PRO A 92 -23.40 -12.20 1.33
N HIS A 93 -23.73 -13.17 0.48
CA HIS A 93 -22.87 -14.32 0.21
C HIS A 93 -21.62 -13.88 -0.59
N ARG A 94 -21.81 -13.07 -1.62
CA ARG A 94 -20.70 -12.50 -2.39
C ARG A 94 -19.83 -11.57 -1.55
N HIS A 95 -20.42 -10.80 -0.64
CA HIS A 95 -19.63 -9.99 0.30
C HIS A 95 -18.84 -10.86 1.29
N ALA A 96 -19.34 -12.04 1.68
CA ALA A 96 -18.57 -12.99 2.49
C ALA A 96 -17.35 -13.52 1.71
N ILE A 97 -17.50 -13.87 0.43
CA ILE A 97 -16.38 -14.27 -0.46
C ILE A 97 -15.36 -13.14 -0.62
N GLU A 98 -15.83 -11.90 -0.83
CA GLU A 98 -14.97 -10.71 -0.89
C GLU A 98 -14.16 -10.54 0.41
N ASN A 99 -14.78 -10.75 1.57
CA ASN A 99 -14.08 -10.72 2.85
C ASN A 99 -13.09 -11.89 3.03
N MET A 100 -13.37 -13.07 2.48
CA MET A 100 -12.41 -14.18 2.44
C MET A 100 -11.16 -13.82 1.63
N MET A 101 -11.34 -13.12 0.49
CA MET A 101 -10.22 -12.58 -0.28
C MET A 101 -9.45 -11.53 0.53
N ILE A 102 -10.15 -10.55 1.12
CA ILE A 102 -9.55 -9.47 1.93
C ILE A 102 -8.76 -10.03 3.12
N ALA A 103 -9.23 -11.12 3.74
CA ALA A 103 -8.54 -11.77 4.86
C ALA A 103 -7.13 -12.28 4.50
N LYS A 104 -6.86 -12.55 3.21
CA LYS A 104 -5.54 -12.97 2.71
C LYS A 104 -4.55 -11.80 2.63
N GLU A 105 -5.01 -10.55 2.71
CA GLU A 105 -4.16 -9.37 2.55
C GLU A 105 -3.09 -9.22 3.63
N GLY A 106 -3.43 -9.50 4.90
CA GLY A 106 -2.48 -9.32 6.01
C GLY A 106 -1.18 -10.12 5.82
N PRO A 107 -1.26 -11.45 5.63
CA PRO A 107 -0.09 -12.28 5.32
C PRO A 107 0.64 -11.88 4.03
N PHE A 108 -0.10 -11.48 2.99
CA PHE A 108 0.46 -11.01 1.71
C PHE A 108 1.32 -9.76 1.88
N THR A 109 0.76 -8.74 2.53
CA THR A 109 1.44 -7.48 2.83
C THR A 109 2.66 -7.71 3.72
N MET A 110 2.53 -8.51 4.78
CA MET A 110 3.64 -8.83 5.66
C MET A 110 4.79 -9.52 4.91
N ALA A 111 4.48 -10.51 4.07
CA ALA A 111 5.49 -11.23 3.30
C ALA A 111 6.29 -10.29 2.39
N GLY A 112 5.63 -9.38 1.66
CA GLY A 112 6.33 -8.44 0.79
C GLY A 112 7.18 -7.42 1.55
N TYR A 113 6.71 -6.92 2.70
CA TYR A 113 7.51 -6.02 3.54
C TYR A 113 8.72 -6.72 4.16
N LEU A 114 8.55 -7.94 4.68
CA LEU A 114 9.68 -8.72 5.20
C LEU A 114 10.68 -9.04 4.10
N PHE A 115 10.22 -9.30 2.88
CA PHE A 115 11.10 -9.58 1.75
C PHE A 115 11.95 -8.36 1.39
N VAL A 116 11.34 -7.18 1.18
CA VAL A 116 12.12 -5.99 0.84
C VAL A 116 13.10 -5.61 1.98
N MET A 117 12.69 -5.77 3.24
CA MET A 117 13.52 -5.45 4.41
C MET A 117 14.63 -6.45 4.70
N ASN A 118 14.61 -7.63 4.09
CA ASN A 118 15.64 -8.64 4.28
C ASN A 118 17.03 -8.13 3.84
N ARG A 119 18.03 -8.26 4.72
CA ARG A 119 19.44 -7.92 4.47
C ARG A 119 20.37 -9.13 4.36
N ASP A 120 19.85 -10.33 4.59
CA ASP A 120 20.60 -11.58 4.49
C ASP A 120 20.38 -12.21 3.11
N PRO A 121 21.40 -12.25 2.23
CA PRO A 121 21.29 -12.92 0.94
C PRO A 121 20.88 -14.39 1.04
N ALA A 122 21.29 -15.09 2.11
CA ALA A 122 20.97 -16.51 2.29
C ALA A 122 19.48 -16.75 2.61
N ALA A 123 18.80 -15.75 3.19
CA ALA A 123 17.37 -15.82 3.49
C ALA A 123 16.46 -15.43 2.30
N ARG A 124 17.04 -14.89 1.21
CA ARG A 124 16.31 -14.31 0.08
C ARG A 124 15.32 -15.31 -0.54
N ASP A 125 15.78 -16.51 -0.83
CA ASP A 125 14.96 -17.51 -1.53
C ASP A 125 13.77 -17.96 -0.68
N GLY A 126 13.91 -18.02 0.65
CA GLY A 126 12.80 -18.30 1.56
C GLY A 126 11.71 -17.22 1.52
N HIS A 127 12.09 -15.95 1.42
CA HIS A 127 11.14 -14.85 1.23
C HIS A 127 10.47 -14.90 -0.15
N LEU A 128 11.23 -15.21 -1.20
CA LEU A 128 10.70 -15.40 -2.56
C LEU A 128 9.67 -16.54 -2.60
N ASP A 129 10.00 -17.70 -2.05
CA ASP A 129 9.09 -18.84 -1.97
C ASP A 129 7.80 -18.49 -1.21
N LYS A 130 7.93 -17.74 -0.11
CA LYS A 130 6.78 -17.31 0.69
C LYS A 130 5.85 -16.40 -0.11
N ILE A 131 6.38 -15.39 -0.81
CA ILE A 131 5.53 -14.47 -1.58
C ILE A 131 4.90 -15.17 -2.79
N LEU A 132 5.65 -16.04 -3.49
CA LEU A 132 5.12 -16.83 -4.60
C LEU A 132 4.00 -17.77 -4.15
N SER A 133 4.14 -18.40 -2.98
CA SER A 133 3.08 -19.24 -2.40
C SER A 133 1.78 -18.47 -2.16
N LEU A 134 1.88 -17.23 -1.67
CA LEU A 134 0.71 -16.37 -1.46
C LEU A 134 0.09 -15.92 -2.79
N TYR A 135 0.90 -15.68 -3.83
CA TYR A 135 0.36 -15.41 -5.16
C TYR A 135 -0.37 -16.61 -5.77
N ARG A 136 0.09 -17.85 -5.55
CA ARG A 136 -0.65 -19.05 -5.96
C ARG A 136 -1.99 -19.17 -5.22
N ASP A 137 -2.00 -18.94 -3.91
CA ASP A 137 -3.25 -18.92 -3.13
C ASP A 137 -4.25 -17.87 -3.62
N LEU A 138 -3.78 -16.68 -4.02
CA LEU A 138 -4.62 -15.67 -4.66
C LEU A 138 -5.09 -16.11 -6.06
N ASN A 139 -4.23 -16.77 -6.84
CA ASN A 139 -4.57 -17.30 -8.16
C ASN A 139 -5.69 -18.33 -8.06
N ASP A 140 -5.51 -19.34 -7.21
CA ASP A 140 -6.46 -20.43 -7.00
C ASP A 140 -7.83 -19.87 -6.56
N PHE A 141 -7.83 -18.89 -5.65
CA PHE A 141 -9.06 -18.23 -5.20
C PHE A 141 -9.79 -17.49 -6.34
N LEU A 142 -9.04 -16.79 -7.21
CA LEU A 142 -9.63 -16.10 -8.36
C LEU A 142 -10.13 -17.09 -9.43
N GLU A 143 -9.44 -18.22 -9.62
CA GLU A 143 -9.87 -19.28 -10.54
C GLU A 143 -11.15 -19.97 -10.06
N GLU A 144 -11.29 -20.20 -8.75
CA GLU A 144 -12.51 -20.78 -8.16
C GLU A 144 -13.73 -19.87 -8.36
N HIS A 145 -13.57 -18.57 -8.16
CA HIS A 145 -14.70 -17.65 -8.11
C HIS A 145 -15.02 -16.94 -9.42
N ASN A 146 -14.02 -16.69 -10.28
CA ASN A 146 -14.21 -16.00 -11.55
C ASN A 146 -13.06 -16.29 -12.54
N PRO A 147 -12.98 -17.52 -13.09
CA PRO A 147 -11.82 -17.98 -13.86
C PRO A 147 -11.56 -17.16 -15.12
N ASP A 148 -12.62 -16.77 -15.84
CA ASP A 148 -12.51 -16.02 -17.10
C ASP A 148 -12.51 -14.50 -16.89
N GLY A 149 -12.90 -14.02 -15.71
CA GLY A 149 -13.05 -12.61 -15.40
C GLY A 149 -11.74 -11.86 -15.21
N THR A 150 -11.86 -10.55 -15.01
CA THR A 150 -10.72 -9.67 -14.72
C THR A 150 -10.60 -9.44 -13.21
N TRP A 151 -11.70 -9.02 -12.58
CA TRP A 151 -11.80 -8.75 -11.15
C TRP A 151 -12.21 -10.00 -10.37
N LEU A 152 -12.26 -9.94 -9.04
CA LEU A 152 -12.86 -11.01 -8.24
C LEU A 152 -14.31 -11.30 -8.70
N PHE A 153 -15.01 -10.25 -9.13
CA PHE A 153 -16.37 -10.27 -9.63
C PHE A 153 -16.47 -9.55 -10.98
N GLU A 154 -17.58 -8.86 -11.28
CA GLU A 154 -17.81 -8.19 -12.57
C GLU A 154 -17.06 -6.85 -12.67
N ASP A 155 -16.86 -6.16 -11.55
CA ASP A 155 -16.31 -4.81 -11.48
C ASP A 155 -15.16 -4.70 -10.45
N PHE A 156 -14.42 -3.58 -10.50
CA PHE A 156 -13.41 -3.24 -9.50
C PHE A 156 -14.11 -2.96 -8.15
N GLY A 157 -14.01 -3.89 -7.20
CA GLY A 157 -14.73 -3.88 -5.93
C GLY A 157 -13.85 -3.59 -4.71
N LEU A 158 -14.31 -4.01 -3.54
CA LEU A 158 -13.62 -3.75 -2.27
C LEU A 158 -12.31 -4.55 -2.17
N ALA A 159 -12.29 -5.78 -2.67
CA ALA A 159 -11.07 -6.60 -2.71
C ALA A 159 -9.98 -5.92 -3.55
N GLU A 160 -10.32 -5.39 -4.73
CA GLU A 160 -9.41 -4.63 -5.58
C GLU A 160 -8.94 -3.35 -4.88
N CYS A 161 -9.80 -2.62 -4.19
CA CYS A 161 -9.40 -1.45 -3.37
C CYS A 161 -8.34 -1.82 -2.33
N VAL A 162 -8.44 -3.00 -1.73
CA VAL A 162 -7.55 -3.49 -0.67
C VAL A 162 -6.18 -3.93 -1.22
N PHE A 163 -6.17 -4.68 -2.32
CA PHE A 163 -4.95 -5.29 -2.87
C PHE A 163 -4.18 -4.39 -3.84
N THR A 164 -4.86 -3.49 -4.57
CA THR A 164 -4.20 -2.60 -5.55
C THR A 164 -3.04 -1.81 -4.95
N PRO A 165 -3.19 -1.15 -3.78
CA PRO A 165 -2.06 -0.44 -3.16
C PRO A 165 -0.89 -1.37 -2.81
N MET A 166 -1.15 -2.63 -2.47
CA MET A 166 -0.11 -3.61 -2.12
C MET A 166 0.66 -4.05 -3.36
N PHE A 167 -0.02 -4.31 -4.48
CA PHE A 167 0.63 -4.54 -5.76
C PHE A 167 1.53 -3.37 -6.17
N MET A 168 1.09 -2.13 -5.92
CA MET A 168 1.92 -0.94 -6.17
C MET A 168 3.13 -0.87 -5.26
N ARG A 169 3.00 -1.20 -3.96
CA ARG A 169 4.18 -1.24 -3.07
C ARG A 169 5.18 -2.27 -3.54
N PHE A 170 4.74 -3.41 -4.05
CA PHE A 170 5.64 -4.45 -4.52
C PHE A 170 6.43 -4.09 -5.79
N TRP A 171 6.24 -2.90 -6.36
CA TRP A 171 7.22 -2.30 -7.27
C TRP A 171 8.62 -2.18 -6.64
N PHE A 172 8.73 -2.06 -5.30
CA PHE A 172 10.02 -2.16 -4.62
C PHE A 172 10.65 -3.56 -4.74
N LEU A 173 9.86 -4.63 -4.84
CA LEU A 173 10.38 -6.00 -5.00
C LEU A 173 10.88 -6.18 -6.42
N GLU A 174 10.13 -5.69 -7.42
CA GLU A 174 10.59 -5.68 -8.80
C GLU A 174 11.92 -4.95 -8.94
N TYR A 175 12.07 -3.81 -8.25
CA TYR A 175 13.24 -2.96 -8.39
C TYR A 175 14.47 -3.46 -7.60
N TYR A 176 14.30 -3.77 -6.31
CA TYR A 176 15.41 -4.12 -5.40
C TYR A 176 15.67 -5.62 -5.30
N GLU A 177 14.68 -6.46 -5.62
CA GLU A 177 14.80 -7.92 -5.55
C GLU A 177 14.76 -8.59 -6.93
N GLY A 178 14.49 -7.83 -8.00
CA GLY A 178 14.30 -8.41 -9.33
C GLY A 178 13.11 -9.36 -9.40
N PHE A 179 12.11 -9.15 -8.52
CA PHE A 179 10.93 -10.01 -8.45
C PHE A 179 10.06 -9.85 -9.71
N ASP A 180 9.63 -10.99 -10.26
CA ASP A 180 8.51 -11.08 -11.19
C ASP A 180 7.74 -12.37 -10.90
N LEU A 181 6.46 -12.40 -11.27
CA LEU A 181 5.68 -13.63 -11.21
C LEU A 181 6.20 -14.60 -12.29
N PRO A 182 6.34 -15.90 -11.98
CA PRO A 182 6.64 -16.90 -13.00
C PRO A 182 5.58 -16.95 -14.09
N ASN A 183 5.99 -17.20 -15.33
CA ASN A 183 5.07 -17.38 -16.45
C ASN A 183 4.57 -18.82 -16.51
N SER A 184 3.69 -19.19 -15.58
CA SER A 184 3.04 -20.50 -15.51
C SER A 184 1.55 -20.36 -15.15
N PRO A 185 0.72 -21.39 -15.43
CA PRO A 185 -0.73 -21.34 -15.20
C PRO A 185 -1.12 -20.97 -13.76
N GLU A 186 -0.39 -21.45 -12.76
CA GLU A 186 -0.62 -21.18 -11.33
C GLU A 186 -0.44 -19.70 -10.90
N TYR A 187 -0.05 -18.81 -11.82
CA TYR A 187 -0.03 -17.36 -11.61
C TYR A 187 -0.81 -16.57 -12.68
N ALA A 188 -1.43 -17.24 -13.65
CA ALA A 188 -1.99 -16.57 -14.83
C ALA A 188 -3.17 -15.65 -14.45
N ARG A 189 -4.07 -16.14 -13.60
CA ARG A 189 -5.28 -15.40 -13.19
C ARG A 189 -4.95 -14.23 -12.27
N VAL A 190 -4.03 -14.42 -11.31
CA VAL A 190 -3.58 -13.35 -10.41
C VAL A 190 -2.73 -12.31 -11.14
N ARG A 191 -1.96 -12.71 -12.18
CA ARG A 191 -1.24 -11.76 -13.05
C ARG A 191 -2.22 -10.84 -13.77
N LYS A 192 -3.23 -11.39 -14.44
CA LYS A 192 -4.30 -10.62 -15.11
C LYS A 192 -4.97 -9.65 -14.14
N TRP A 193 -5.29 -10.12 -12.92
CA TRP A 193 -5.91 -9.30 -11.88
C TRP A 193 -5.00 -8.16 -11.42
N ARG A 194 -3.73 -8.46 -11.12
CA ARG A 194 -2.71 -7.46 -10.72
C ARG A 194 -2.52 -6.40 -11.81
N GLU A 195 -2.36 -6.81 -13.07
CA GLU A 195 -2.17 -5.87 -14.18
C GLU A 195 -3.37 -4.93 -14.35
N ALA A 196 -4.59 -5.47 -14.26
CA ALA A 196 -5.80 -4.67 -14.32
C ALA A 196 -5.93 -3.70 -13.14
N CYS A 197 -5.60 -4.15 -11.92
CA CYS A 197 -5.57 -3.30 -10.72
C CYS A 197 -4.60 -2.13 -10.87
N LEU A 198 -3.38 -2.39 -11.33
CA LEU A 198 -2.34 -1.36 -11.52
C LEU A 198 -2.70 -0.35 -12.63
N ALA A 199 -3.43 -0.80 -13.65
CA ALA A 199 -3.88 0.06 -14.75
C ALA A 199 -5.17 0.85 -14.46
N HIS A 200 -5.85 0.56 -13.34
CA HIS A 200 -7.17 1.15 -13.09
C HIS A 200 -7.10 2.67 -12.88
N PRO A 201 -7.96 3.50 -13.52
CA PRO A 201 -7.89 4.96 -13.42
C PRO A 201 -8.05 5.49 -11.99
N ALA A 202 -8.81 4.80 -11.15
CA ALA A 202 -8.99 5.18 -9.74
C ALA A 202 -7.76 4.90 -8.86
N ALA A 203 -6.69 4.31 -9.39
CA ALA A 203 -5.52 3.89 -8.63
C ALA A 203 -4.22 4.66 -8.97
N GLN A 204 -4.31 5.81 -9.64
CA GLN A 204 -3.15 6.54 -10.16
C GLN A 204 -2.56 7.59 -9.18
N GLN A 205 -2.78 7.44 -7.87
CA GLN A 205 -2.38 8.44 -6.86
C GLN A 205 -0.87 8.53 -6.64
N VAL A 206 -0.14 7.46 -6.90
CA VAL A 206 1.30 7.32 -6.64
C VAL A 206 1.96 6.69 -7.84
N THR A 207 3.25 6.95 -8.02
CA THR A 207 4.01 6.38 -9.14
C THR A 207 5.01 5.32 -8.67
N ARG A 208 5.43 4.48 -9.62
CA ARG A 208 6.51 3.52 -9.40
C ARG A 208 7.80 4.18 -8.93
N GLU A 209 8.16 5.30 -9.54
CA GLU A 209 9.37 6.05 -9.17
C GLU A 209 9.30 6.60 -7.76
N GLU A 210 8.17 7.22 -7.40
CA GLU A 210 7.94 7.74 -6.05
C GLU A 210 8.05 6.63 -5.00
N ILE A 211 7.35 5.51 -5.20
CA ILE A 211 7.42 4.36 -4.27
C ILE A 211 8.84 3.84 -4.16
N VAL A 212 9.53 3.58 -5.27
CA VAL A 212 10.90 3.05 -5.21
C VAL A 212 11.82 4.01 -4.46
N LYS A 213 11.76 5.31 -4.74
CA LYS A 213 12.59 6.32 -4.08
C LYS A 213 12.30 6.42 -2.58
N LEU A 214 11.04 6.52 -2.18
CA LEU A 214 10.67 6.70 -0.77
C LEU A 214 10.87 5.42 0.06
N TYR A 215 10.79 4.23 -0.54
CA TYR A 215 11.01 2.95 0.15
C TYR A 215 12.48 2.46 0.10
N TYR A 216 13.45 3.30 -0.27
CA TYR A 216 14.85 2.87 -0.30
C TYR A 216 15.36 2.41 1.07
N ASP A 217 15.04 3.12 2.15
CA ASP A 217 15.50 2.72 3.48
C ASP A 217 14.84 1.41 3.96
N TYR A 218 13.62 1.10 3.50
CA TYR A 218 13.01 -0.21 3.73
C TYR A 218 13.85 -1.32 3.10
N ALA A 219 14.40 -1.13 1.89
CA ALA A 219 15.31 -2.11 1.27
C ALA A 219 16.62 -2.31 2.06
N LEU A 220 16.93 -1.37 2.95
CA LEU A 220 18.07 -1.42 3.87
C LEU A 220 17.67 -1.88 5.29
N GLY A 221 16.44 -2.36 5.49
CA GLY A 221 15.94 -2.89 6.77
C GLY A 221 15.41 -1.84 7.74
N ALA A 222 15.34 -0.57 7.33
CA ALA A 222 14.86 0.54 8.16
C ALA A 222 13.45 0.97 7.72
N GLY A 223 12.44 0.49 8.46
CA GLY A 223 11.04 0.83 8.22
C GLY A 223 10.57 2.07 8.98
N ASN A 224 9.40 2.60 8.60
CA ASN A 224 8.66 3.63 9.34
C ASN A 224 9.45 4.90 9.64
N GLY A 225 10.26 5.38 8.68
CA GLY A 225 11.04 6.60 8.81
C GLY A 225 12.31 6.48 9.67
N ALA A 226 12.66 5.25 10.10
CA ALA A 226 13.92 4.99 10.76
C ALA A 226 15.11 5.29 9.84
N LEU A 227 16.22 5.73 10.43
CA LEU A 227 17.46 5.96 9.70
C LEU A 227 18.26 4.67 9.57
N VAL A 228 18.82 4.46 8.38
CA VAL A 228 19.85 3.45 8.14
C VAL A 228 21.16 3.93 8.76
N GLU A 229 22.01 3.01 9.23
CA GLU A 229 23.31 3.35 9.79
C GLU A 229 24.15 4.20 8.80
N GLY A 230 24.72 5.30 9.30
CA GLY A 230 25.52 6.24 8.51
C GLY A 230 24.72 7.27 7.69
N ARG A 231 23.38 7.25 7.73
CA ARG A 231 22.51 8.25 7.08
C ARG A 231 22.03 9.30 8.08
N GLN A 232 21.83 10.53 7.60
CA GLN A 232 21.26 11.63 8.38
C GLN A 232 19.83 11.96 7.98
N VAL A 233 19.43 11.63 6.74
CA VAL A 233 18.12 11.97 6.20
C VAL A 233 17.42 10.69 5.74
N SER A 234 16.16 10.49 6.13
CA SER A 234 15.39 9.36 5.62
C SER A 234 15.01 9.59 4.15
N SER A 235 14.94 8.52 3.38
CA SER A 235 14.34 8.48 2.05
C SER A 235 12.88 8.98 2.04
N PHE A 236 12.18 8.95 3.18
CA PHE A 236 10.84 9.54 3.35
C PHE A 236 10.82 11.07 3.59
N ALA A 237 11.98 11.74 3.63
CA ALA A 237 12.03 13.20 3.80
C ALA A 237 11.21 13.91 2.72
N PHE A 238 10.68 15.11 3.00
CA PHE A 238 9.84 15.85 2.05
C PHE A 238 10.65 16.79 1.15
N THR A 239 11.89 17.08 1.52
CA THR A 239 12.76 18.01 0.79
C THR A 239 14.18 17.43 0.77
N PRO A 240 14.87 17.43 -0.38
CA PRO A 240 14.38 17.80 -1.73
C PRO A 240 13.24 16.91 -2.24
N ASP A 241 12.38 17.38 -3.14
CA ASP A 241 11.24 16.59 -3.64
C ASP A 241 11.71 15.35 -4.43
N TRP A 242 10.98 14.24 -4.35
CA TRP A 242 11.38 12.96 -4.93
C TRP A 242 11.61 13.04 -6.45
N GLN A 243 10.88 13.89 -7.18
CA GLN A 243 11.06 14.09 -8.62
C GLN A 243 12.45 14.65 -8.95
N SER A 244 13.07 15.39 -8.02
CA SER A 244 14.41 15.97 -8.19
C SER A 244 15.54 15.03 -7.81
N ARG A 245 15.23 13.91 -7.13
CA ARG A 245 16.22 12.94 -6.66
C ARG A 245 16.64 11.98 -7.78
N PRO A 246 17.88 11.46 -7.79
CA PRO A 246 18.25 10.35 -8.66
C PRO A 246 17.50 9.06 -8.30
N TRP A 247 17.50 8.09 -9.20
CA TRP A 247 17.07 6.73 -8.87
C TRP A 247 18.06 6.09 -7.87
N PRO A 248 17.58 5.46 -6.79
CA PRO A 248 18.43 4.75 -5.86
C PRO A 248 19.08 3.52 -6.52
N PRO A 249 20.22 3.02 -6.00
CA PRO A 249 20.83 1.79 -6.51
C PRO A 249 19.88 0.60 -6.34
N LYS A 250 19.79 -0.25 -7.36
CA LYS A 250 18.98 -1.48 -7.34
C LYS A 250 19.56 -2.55 -6.42
N ASP A 251 20.89 -2.68 -6.43
CA ASP A 251 21.58 -3.67 -5.62
C ASP A 251 21.48 -3.30 -4.14
N LYS A 252 20.44 -3.81 -3.49
CA LYS A 252 20.27 -3.58 -2.07
C LYS A 252 21.36 -4.28 -1.27
N TYR A 253 21.80 -5.49 -1.65
CA TYR A 253 22.73 -6.30 -0.86
C TYR A 253 24.17 -5.78 -0.88
N GLY A 254 24.54 -4.99 -1.88
CA GLY A 254 25.81 -4.28 -1.97
C GLY A 254 25.94 -3.06 -1.05
N LYS A 255 26.77 -2.11 -1.49
CA LYS A 255 27.04 -0.87 -0.76
C LYS A 255 25.78 0.01 -0.71
N SER A 256 25.40 0.46 0.48
CA SER A 256 24.31 1.43 0.66
C SER A 256 24.71 2.81 0.11
N ALA A 257 23.74 3.48 -0.51
CA ALA A 257 23.89 4.86 -0.97
C ALA A 257 23.89 5.84 0.21
N THR A 258 24.71 6.87 0.10
CA THR A 258 24.78 8.02 1.02
C THR A 258 23.62 9.00 0.79
N ASP A 259 23.43 9.95 1.72
CA ASP A 259 22.41 11.01 1.57
C ASP A 259 22.60 11.80 0.25
N ALA A 260 23.86 12.12 -0.11
CA ALA A 260 24.18 12.86 -1.33
C ALA A 260 23.93 12.06 -2.61
N GLU A 261 24.27 10.75 -2.62
CA GLU A 261 23.99 9.86 -3.77
C GLU A 261 22.49 9.67 -4.00
N LEU A 262 21.67 9.83 -2.96
CA LEU A 262 20.20 9.80 -3.04
C LEU A 262 19.58 11.18 -3.31
N GLY A 263 20.38 12.24 -3.41
CA GLY A 263 19.89 13.62 -3.57
C GLY A 263 19.05 14.10 -2.39
N LEU A 264 19.36 13.64 -1.16
CA LEU A 264 18.67 14.04 0.06
C LEU A 264 19.28 15.29 0.72
N VAL A 265 20.50 15.67 0.33
CA VAL A 265 21.27 16.83 0.81
C VAL A 265 22.02 17.50 -0.33
#